data_AF-A0A7V0UI15-F1
#
_entry.id   AF-A0A7V0UI15-F1
#
_cell.length_a   1.000
_cell.length_b   1.000
_cell.length_c   1.000
_cell.angle_alpha   90.00
_cell.angle_beta   90.00
_cell.angle_gamma   90.00
#
_symmetry.space_group_name_H-M   'P 1'
#
loop_
_entity.id
_entity.type
_entity.pdbx_description
1 polymer ?
#
loop_
_entity_poly.entity_id
_entity_poly.type
_entity_poly.pdbx_seq_one_letter_code
_entity_poly.pdbx_strand_id
1 'polypeptide(L)'
;MTIDELIAELANVREAFEFRLTPHMGAAPERRARPRLRLRGVSKTGADGLLFEPIGAVCFARMGHAYGEDYWVEAAASIGLPLHDARDVIAAANDLTWRTVNDQRAPDPYKEMLRTRLILAAGLA
;
A
#
# COMPACT_ATOMS: atom_id res chain seq x y z
N MET A 1 15.17 3.85 5.75
CA MET A 1 13.88 4.52 5.56
C MET A 1 12.92 4.03 6.64
N THR A 2 12.17 4.93 7.28
CA THR A 2 11.09 4.63 8.22
C THR A 2 9.73 4.67 7.52
N ILE A 3 8.67 4.20 8.20
CA ILE A 3 7.29 4.33 7.71
C ILE A 3 6.89 5.79 7.52
N ASP A 4 7.29 6.69 8.42
CA ASP A 4 6.95 8.11 8.32
C ASP A 4 7.62 8.78 7.12
N GLU A 5 8.88 8.44 6.86
CA GLU A 5 9.61 8.86 5.66
C GLU A 5 8.93 8.32 4.39
N LEU A 6 8.51 7.05 4.39
CA LEU A 6 7.79 6.46 3.26
C LEU A 6 6.48 7.22 2.98
N ILE A 7 5.69 7.52 4.00
CA ILE A 7 4.41 8.23 3.86
C ILE A 7 4.64 9.66 3.34
N ALA A 8 5.67 10.35 3.84
CA ALA A 8 6.03 11.67 3.36
C ALA A 8 6.45 11.63 1.88
N GLU A 9 7.28 10.66 1.49
CA GLU A 9 7.69 10.49 0.10
C GLU A 9 6.53 10.10 -0.81
N LEU A 10 5.62 9.24 -0.35
CA LEU A 10 4.39 8.92 -1.07
C LEU A 10 3.58 10.18 -1.38
N ALA A 11 3.43 11.07 -0.40
CA ALA A 11 2.75 12.35 -0.58
C ALA A 11 3.46 13.27 -1.59
N ASN A 12 4.80 13.26 -1.60
CA ASN A 12 5.60 14.04 -2.55
C ASN A 12 5.43 13.55 -3.99
N VAL A 13 5.32 12.23 -4.19
CA VAL A 13 5.25 11.63 -5.53
C VAL A 13 3.83 11.46 -6.04
N ARG A 14 2.80 11.73 -5.22
CA ARG A 14 1.40 11.38 -5.52
C ARG A 14 0.90 11.92 -6.86
N GLU A 15 1.31 13.12 -7.25
CA GLU A 15 0.85 13.76 -8.48
C GLU A 15 1.35 13.05 -9.75
N ALA A 16 2.40 12.24 -9.64
CA ALA A 16 2.91 11.39 -10.72
C ALA A 16 2.10 10.10 -10.92
N PHE A 17 1.14 9.81 -10.04
CA PHE A 17 0.33 8.61 -10.07
C PHE A 17 -1.16 8.94 -10.03
N GLU A 18 -1.97 8.05 -10.59
CA GLU A 18 -3.40 8.00 -10.35
C GLU A 18 -3.69 6.93 -9.31
N PHE A 19 -3.80 7.34 -8.04
CA PHE A 19 -4.16 6.44 -6.96
C PHE A 19 -5.67 6.17 -6.93
N ARG A 20 -6.05 4.93 -6.60
CA ARG A 20 -7.43 4.49 -6.43
C ARG A 20 -7.52 3.41 -5.34
N LEU A 21 -8.69 3.31 -4.74
CA LEU A 21 -9.08 2.18 -3.91
C LEU A 21 -9.71 1.10 -4.81
N THR A 22 -8.98 0.03 -5.07
CA THR A 22 -9.35 -1.02 -6.03
C THR A 22 -9.80 -2.29 -5.32
N PRO A 23 -10.90 -2.94 -5.75
CA PRO A 23 -11.27 -4.23 -5.18
C PRO A 23 -10.18 -5.27 -5.44
N HIS A 24 -9.98 -6.18 -4.50
CA HIS A 24 -9.16 -7.36 -4.76
C HIS A 24 -9.94 -8.33 -5.67
N MET A 25 -9.39 -8.67 -6.83
CA MET A 25 -10.04 -9.52 -7.84
C MET A 25 -9.91 -11.03 -7.55
N GLY A 26 -9.49 -11.42 -6.33
CA GLY A 26 -9.31 -12.82 -5.91
C GLY A 26 -10.62 -13.51 -5.53
N ALA A 27 -10.78 -14.77 -5.94
CA ALA A 27 -12.01 -15.58 -5.95
C ALA A 27 -12.47 -16.15 -4.59
N ALA A 28 -12.18 -15.50 -3.46
CA ALA A 28 -12.75 -15.92 -2.18
C ALA A 28 -13.92 -15.01 -1.80
N PRO A 29 -15.16 -15.53 -1.66
CA PRO A 29 -16.23 -14.77 -1.03
C PRO A 29 -15.81 -14.47 0.41
N GLU A 30 -15.27 -13.29 0.65
CA GLU A 30 -15.06 -12.82 1.99
C GLU A 30 -16.43 -12.73 2.69
N ARG A 31 -16.57 -13.33 3.87
CA ARG A 31 -17.72 -13.13 4.77
C ARG A 31 -17.73 -11.71 5.36
N ARG A 32 -17.49 -10.69 4.55
CA ARG A 32 -17.54 -9.28 4.92
C ARG A 32 -18.72 -8.64 4.23
N ALA A 33 -19.35 -7.68 4.92
CA ALA A 33 -20.43 -6.88 4.35
C ALA A 33 -19.96 -5.95 3.21
N ARG A 34 -18.64 -5.69 3.12
CA ARG A 34 -18.01 -4.83 2.11
C ARG A 34 -16.73 -5.48 1.57
N PRO A 35 -16.43 -5.30 0.26
CA PRO A 35 -15.21 -5.81 -0.33
C PRO A 35 -13.97 -5.11 0.26
N ARG A 36 -12.83 -5.83 0.33
CA ARG A 36 -11.54 -5.21 0.64
C ARG A 36 -11.11 -4.34 -0.53
N LEU A 37 -10.73 -3.11 -0.21
CA LEU A 37 -10.20 -2.16 -1.18
C LEU A 37 -8.70 -1.96 -0.97
N ARG A 38 -7.92 -2.29 -1.97
CA ARG A 38 -6.47 -2.13 -2.01
C ARG A 38 -6.12 -0.74 -2.54
N LEU A 39 -5.22 -0.04 -1.86
CA LEU A 39 -4.64 1.20 -2.36
C LEU A 39 -3.67 0.86 -3.48
N ARG A 40 -3.94 1.35 -4.70
CA ARG A 40 -3.10 1.15 -5.88
C ARG A 40 -2.96 2.42 -6.69
N GLY A 41 -1.77 2.66 -7.22
CA GLY A 41 -1.46 3.75 -8.14
C GLY A 41 -1.11 3.22 -9.52
N VAL A 42 -1.47 3.98 -10.55
CA VAL A 42 -0.95 3.80 -11.92
C VAL A 42 -0.08 5.00 -12.23
N SER A 43 1.13 4.81 -12.74
CA SER A 43 1.97 5.96 -13.11
C SER A 43 1.40 6.68 -14.33
N LYS A 44 1.45 8.02 -14.33
CA LYS A 44 0.97 8.85 -15.44
C LYS A 44 1.96 8.93 -16.61
N THR A 45 3.24 8.60 -16.39
CA THR A 45 4.33 8.87 -17.33
C THR A 45 5.25 7.68 -17.58
N GLY A 46 4.75 6.45 -17.48
CA GLY A 46 5.51 5.23 -17.79
C GLY A 46 4.96 4.00 -17.08
N ALA A 47 5.65 2.86 -17.25
CA ALA A 47 5.27 1.59 -16.63
C ALA A 47 3.81 1.18 -16.93
N ASP A 48 3.40 1.36 -18.19
CA ASP A 48 2.03 1.18 -18.64
C ASP A 48 1.43 -0.16 -18.20
N GLY A 49 0.24 -0.09 -17.60
CA GLY A 49 -0.50 -1.25 -17.13
C GLY A 49 -0.04 -1.83 -15.79
N LEU A 50 1.06 -1.33 -15.19
CA LEU A 50 1.48 -1.76 -13.86
C LEU A 50 0.68 -1.05 -12.76
N LEU A 51 0.28 -1.84 -11.75
CA LEU A 51 -0.28 -1.35 -10.50
C LEU A 51 0.82 -1.27 -9.46
N PHE A 52 0.95 -0.10 -8.86
CA PHE A 52 1.88 0.17 -7.77
C PHE A 52 1.14 0.16 -6.44
N GLU A 53 1.65 -0.57 -5.47
CA GLU A 53 1.34 -0.30 -4.07
C GLU A 53 2.27 0.83 -3.54
N PRO A 54 2.01 1.43 -2.37
CA PRO A 54 2.77 2.58 -1.86
C PRO A 54 4.31 2.48 -1.90
N ILE A 55 4.89 1.34 -1.52
CA ILE A 55 6.34 1.11 -1.52
C ILE A 55 6.86 1.12 -2.96
N GLY A 56 6.21 0.39 -3.85
CA GLY A 56 6.53 0.31 -5.28
C GLY A 56 6.41 1.67 -5.97
N ALA A 57 5.42 2.49 -5.62
CA ALA A 57 5.27 3.84 -6.16
C ALA A 57 6.45 4.74 -5.74
N VAL A 58 6.80 4.75 -4.46
CA VAL A 58 7.97 5.50 -3.95
C VAL A 58 9.26 4.98 -4.58
N CYS A 59 9.42 3.66 -4.68
CA CYS A 59 10.59 3.05 -5.30
C CYS A 59 10.72 3.44 -6.79
N PHE A 60 9.64 3.36 -7.55
CA PHE A 60 9.63 3.75 -8.96
C PHE A 60 9.96 5.23 -9.13
N ALA A 61 9.38 6.10 -8.32
CA ALA A 61 9.66 7.53 -8.37
C ALA A 61 11.12 7.87 -8.01
N ARG A 62 11.73 7.18 -7.05
CA ARG A 62 13.12 7.43 -6.63
C ARG A 62 14.15 6.84 -7.60
N MET A 63 13.89 5.65 -8.12
CA MET A 63 14.92 4.83 -8.79
C MET A 63 14.65 4.61 -10.28
N GLY A 64 13.45 4.95 -10.77
CA GLY A 64 13.01 4.67 -12.14
C GLY A 64 12.76 3.19 -12.43
N HIS A 65 12.90 2.31 -11.43
CA HIS A 65 12.70 0.87 -11.58
C HIS A 65 11.30 0.46 -11.11
N ALA A 66 10.52 -0.12 -12.02
CA ALA A 66 9.16 -0.54 -11.74
C ALA A 66 9.13 -1.98 -11.22
N TYR A 67 8.67 -2.15 -9.98
CA TYR A 67 8.33 -3.45 -9.41
C TYR A 67 6.82 -3.66 -9.53
N GLY A 68 6.40 -4.82 -10.04
CA GLY A 68 4.98 -5.21 -10.00
C GLY A 68 4.48 -5.42 -8.57
N GLU A 69 3.16 -5.49 -8.37
CA GLU A 69 2.56 -5.53 -7.03
C GLU A 69 2.97 -6.74 -6.16
N ASP A 70 3.49 -7.81 -6.77
CA ASP A 70 3.96 -9.01 -6.08
C ASP A 70 5.42 -8.89 -5.56
N TYR A 71 6.17 -7.89 -6.02
CA TYR A 71 7.61 -7.71 -5.73
C TYR A 71 7.87 -6.56 -4.74
N TRP A 72 6.96 -6.35 -3.80
CA TRP A 72 7.06 -5.28 -2.80
C TRP A 72 8.22 -5.47 -1.82
N VAL A 73 8.71 -6.71 -1.63
CA VAL A 73 9.86 -7.00 -0.76
C VAL A 73 11.14 -6.43 -1.37
N GLU A 74 11.33 -6.65 -2.66
CA GLU A 74 12.46 -6.15 -3.43
C GLU A 74 12.41 -4.62 -3.57
N ALA A 75 11.21 -4.07 -3.78
CA ALA A 75 11.00 -2.63 -3.76
C ALA A 75 11.36 -2.01 -2.39
N ALA A 76 10.92 -2.62 -1.30
CA ALA A 76 11.23 -2.17 0.06
C ALA A 76 12.74 -2.22 0.35
N ALA A 77 13.41 -3.30 -0.04
CA ALA A 77 14.86 -3.43 0.09
C ALA A 77 15.60 -2.35 -0.70
N SER A 78 15.13 -2.03 -1.92
CA SER A 78 15.72 -1.02 -2.80
C SER A 78 15.69 0.39 -2.22
N ILE A 79 14.65 0.73 -1.44
CA ILE A 79 14.52 2.03 -0.77
C ILE A 79 14.99 2.02 0.70
N GLY A 80 15.50 0.89 1.17
CA GLY A 80 16.01 0.72 2.53
C GLY A 80 14.92 0.75 3.61
N LEU A 81 13.71 0.28 3.30
CA LEU A 81 12.62 0.09 4.26
C LEU A 81 12.76 -1.30 4.92
N PRO A 82 12.84 -1.40 6.26
CA PRO A 82 12.91 -2.68 6.95
C PRO A 82 11.73 -3.61 6.60
N LEU A 83 11.98 -4.91 6.52
CA LEU A 83 10.98 -5.90 6.11
C LEU A 83 9.72 -5.91 7.01
N HIS A 84 9.88 -5.67 8.32
CA HIS A 84 8.74 -5.63 9.23
C HIS A 84 7.84 -4.41 8.95
N ASP A 85 8.44 -3.24 8.74
CA ASP A 85 7.73 -2.02 8.36
C ASP A 85 7.04 -2.18 7.00
N ALA A 86 7.74 -2.77 6.03
CA ALA A 86 7.18 -3.06 4.71
C ALA A 86 5.94 -3.96 4.80
N ARG A 87 5.97 -4.98 5.65
CA ARG A 87 4.81 -5.87 5.88
C ARG A 87 3.61 -5.11 6.44
N ASP A 88 3.82 -4.20 7.39
CA ASP A 88 2.73 -3.41 7.98
C ASP A 88 2.14 -2.41 6.96
N VAL A 89 2.98 -1.76 6.17
CA VAL A 89 2.54 -0.88 5.07
C VAL A 89 1.70 -1.65 4.06
N ILE A 90 2.18 -2.80 3.59
CA ILE A 90 1.47 -3.63 2.61
C ILE A 90 0.17 -4.17 3.19
N ALA A 91 0.17 -4.62 4.45
CA ALA A 91 -1.04 -5.05 5.13
C ALA A 91 -2.07 -3.92 5.19
N ALA A 92 -1.66 -2.71 5.59
CA ALA A 92 -2.54 -1.54 5.64
C ALA A 92 -3.06 -1.14 4.24
N ALA A 93 -2.18 -1.11 3.23
CA ALA A 93 -2.53 -0.80 1.85
C ALA A 93 -3.54 -1.82 1.27
N ASN A 94 -3.44 -3.09 1.66
CA ASN A 94 -4.32 -4.18 1.23
C ASN A 94 -5.57 -4.39 2.10
N ASP A 95 -5.86 -3.48 3.04
CA ASP A 95 -7.01 -3.58 3.96
C ASP A 95 -6.96 -4.83 4.87
N LEU A 96 -5.75 -5.27 5.22
CA LEU A 96 -5.47 -6.34 6.19
C LEU A 96 -5.33 -5.77 7.60
N THR A 97 -6.27 -4.92 8.01
CA THR A 97 -6.21 -4.15 9.27
C THR A 97 -6.88 -4.87 10.44
N TRP A 98 -7.17 -6.17 10.34
CA TRP A 98 -7.88 -6.92 11.38
C TRP A 98 -6.98 -8.00 11.96
N ARG A 99 -7.13 -8.25 13.27
CA ARG A 99 -6.40 -9.26 14.02
C ARG A 99 -7.38 -10.16 14.80
N THR A 100 -6.90 -11.31 15.23
CA THR A 100 -7.63 -12.18 16.17
C THR A 100 -7.04 -11.99 17.56
N VAL A 101 -7.89 -11.66 18.54
CA VAL A 101 -7.53 -11.50 19.95
C VAL A 101 -8.51 -12.34 20.76
N ASN A 102 -8.05 -13.36 21.49
CA ASN A 102 -8.88 -14.24 22.30
C ASN A 102 -10.10 -14.79 21.53
N ASP A 103 -9.86 -15.36 20.35
CA ASP A 103 -10.88 -15.88 19.41
C ASP A 103 -11.88 -14.85 18.84
N GLN A 104 -11.72 -13.57 19.19
CA GLN A 104 -12.50 -12.47 18.63
C GLN A 104 -11.73 -11.76 17.53
N ARG A 105 -12.38 -11.56 16.39
CA ARG A 105 -11.82 -10.76 15.30
C ARG A 105 -12.09 -9.28 15.58
N ALA A 106 -11.04 -8.50 15.75
CA ALA A 106 -11.12 -7.07 16.03
C ALA A 106 -10.19 -6.27 15.11
N PRO A 107 -10.46 -4.98 14.88
CA PRO A 107 -9.51 -4.13 14.19
C PRO A 107 -8.17 -4.02 14.93
N ASP A 108 -7.10 -3.87 14.17
CA ASP A 108 -5.77 -3.52 14.63
C ASP A 108 -5.63 -1.99 14.52
N PRO A 109 -5.67 -1.24 15.64
CA PRO A 109 -5.70 0.21 15.61
C PRO A 109 -4.49 0.82 14.91
N TYR A 110 -3.32 0.18 15.02
CA TYR A 110 -2.11 0.65 14.36
C TYR A 110 -2.23 0.54 12.84
N LYS A 111 -2.71 -0.60 12.34
CA LYS A 111 -2.88 -0.80 10.90
C LYS A 111 -4.02 0.05 10.31
N GLU A 112 -5.08 0.30 11.07
CA GLU A 112 -6.14 1.23 10.66
C GLU A 112 -5.63 2.66 10.55
N MET A 113 -4.90 3.13 11.56
CA MET A 113 -4.23 4.43 11.52
C MET A 113 -3.28 4.51 10.30
N LEU A 114 -2.43 3.50 10.12
CA LEU A 114 -1.48 3.45 9.01
C LEU A 114 -2.18 3.49 7.65
N ARG A 115 -3.28 2.73 7.50
CA ARG A 115 -4.10 2.74 6.28
C ARG A 115 -4.64 4.13 5.98
N THR A 116 -5.22 4.81 6.97
CA THR A 116 -5.73 6.18 6.81
C THR A 116 -4.63 7.13 6.35
N ARG A 117 -3.44 7.05 6.96
CA ARG A 117 -2.29 7.89 6.58
C ARG A 117 -1.83 7.64 5.14
N LEU A 118 -1.76 6.39 4.71
CA LEU A 118 -1.40 6.03 3.33
C LEU A 118 -2.42 6.53 2.31
N ILE A 119 -3.72 6.40 2.61
CA ILE A 119 -4.82 6.87 1.76
C ILE A 119 -4.75 8.39 1.59
N LEU A 120 -4.57 9.13 2.69
CA LEU A 120 -4.41 10.59 2.66
C LEU A 120 -3.15 11.02 1.90
N ALA A 121 -2.01 10.35 2.12
CA ALA A 121 -0.78 10.64 1.40
C ALA A 121 -0.91 10.40 -0.11
N ALA A 122 -1.67 9.37 -0.50
CA ALA A 122 -2.03 9.10 -1.89
C ALA A 122 -3.05 10.11 -2.50
N GLY A 123 -3.50 11.10 -1.72
CA GLY A 123 -4.42 12.13 -2.20
C GLY A 123 -5.88 11.69 -2.30
N LEU A 124 -6.25 10.60 -1.63
CA LEU A 124 -7.62 10.09 -1.58
C LEU A 124 -8.25 10.53 -0.26
N ALA A 125 -9.23 11.44 -0.30
CA ALA A 125 -9.97 11.93 0.86
C ALA A 125 -11.42 12.19 0.48
#